data_AF-A0A3E3IHX8-F1
#
_entry.id   AF-A0A3E3IHX8-F1
#
_cell.length_a   1.000
_cell.length_b   1.000
_cell.length_c   1.000
_cell.angle_alpha   90.00
_cell.angle_beta   90.00
_cell.angle_gamma   90.00
#
_symmetry.space_group_name_H-M   'P 1'
#
loop_
_entity.id
_entity.type
_entity.pdbx_description
1 polymer ?
#
loop_
_entity_poly.entity_id
_entity_poly.type
_entity_poly.pdbx_seq_one_letter_code
_entity_poly.pdbx_strand_id
1 'polypeptide(L)'
;MDDNNPDAKAILKHYGYNGDSTAQTIGLWPNDGTAIARLGQLPEALGLYKAEKSKIRVVFDYDPDYPRAVLQVWGLTPAALLPDIGNA
;
A
#
# COMPACT_ATOMS: atom_id res chain seq x y z
N MET A 1 0.10 21.31 -12.90
CA MET A 1 -0.18 20.41 -11.77
C MET A 1 -1.67 20.46 -11.58
N ASP A 2 -2.34 19.32 -11.52
CA ASP A 2 -3.81 19.25 -11.44
C ASP A 2 -4.23 19.52 -9.99
N ASP A 3 -4.82 20.67 -9.75
CA ASP A 3 -5.16 21.19 -8.41
C ASP A 3 -6.29 20.38 -7.73
N ASN A 4 -6.85 19.37 -8.41
CA ASN A 4 -7.95 18.53 -7.92
C ASN A 4 -7.51 17.19 -7.31
N ASN A 5 -6.22 16.97 -7.09
CA ASN A 5 -5.78 15.74 -6.43
C ASN A 5 -5.84 15.88 -4.90
N PRO A 6 -6.73 15.17 -4.19
CA PRO A 6 -6.79 15.24 -2.73
C PRO A 6 -5.46 14.80 -2.11
N ASP A 7 -5.08 15.42 -1.01
CA ASP A 7 -3.91 15.00 -0.25
C ASP A 7 -4.13 13.63 0.41
N ALA A 8 -3.03 13.00 0.85
CA ALA A 8 -3.06 11.67 1.46
C ALA A 8 -4.01 11.57 2.67
N LYS A 9 -4.11 12.63 3.47
CA LYS A 9 -4.93 12.67 4.68
C LYS A 9 -6.42 12.72 4.33
N ALA A 10 -6.77 13.51 3.31
CA ALA A 10 -8.12 13.57 2.79
C ALA A 10 -8.56 12.23 2.17
N ILE A 11 -7.68 11.58 1.40
CA ILE A 11 -7.94 10.26 0.82
C ILE A 11 -8.17 9.22 1.93
N LEU A 12 -7.32 9.19 2.96
CA LEU A 12 -7.49 8.25 4.08
C LEU A 12 -8.77 8.52 4.86
N LYS A 13 -9.14 9.78 5.09
CA LYS A 13 -10.42 10.12 5.73
C LYS A 13 -11.63 9.68 4.94
N HIS A 14 -11.60 9.80 3.61
CA HIS A 14 -12.67 9.32 2.74
C HIS A 14 -12.99 7.85 2.99
N TYR A 15 -11.95 7.01 3.14
CA TYR A 15 -12.08 5.59 3.43
C TYR A 15 -12.26 5.24 4.91
N GLY A 16 -12.58 6.23 5.77
CA GLY A 16 -12.91 6.00 7.17
C GLY A 16 -11.72 5.90 8.12
N TYR A 17 -10.51 6.23 7.67
CA TYR A 17 -9.33 6.31 8.54
C TYR A 17 -9.25 7.70 9.19
N ASN A 18 -8.59 7.83 10.35
CA ASN A 18 -8.47 9.09 11.08
C ASN A 18 -7.52 10.12 10.42
N GLY A 19 -7.32 10.02 9.10
CA GLY A 19 -6.34 10.78 8.33
C GLY A 19 -4.95 10.17 8.28
N ASP A 20 -4.72 9.10 9.04
CA ASP A 20 -3.48 8.35 9.08
C ASP A 20 -3.78 6.86 8.95
N SER A 21 -2.82 6.08 8.45
CA SER A 21 -2.89 4.62 8.45
C SER A 21 -1.69 4.04 9.19
N THR A 22 -1.94 2.95 9.92
CA THR A 22 -0.94 2.21 10.69
C THR A 22 -0.32 1.06 9.89
N ALA A 23 -0.68 0.93 8.61
CA ALA A 23 -0.10 -0.08 7.72
C ALA A 23 1.40 0.18 7.49
N GLN A 24 2.17 -0.89 7.36
CA GLN A 24 3.60 -0.81 7.06
C GLN A 24 3.85 -0.22 5.67
N THR A 25 2.95 -0.50 4.72
CA THR A 25 2.98 0.06 3.37
C THR A 25 1.60 0.57 2.99
N ILE A 26 1.55 1.79 2.43
CA ILE A 26 0.33 2.43 1.93
C ILE A 26 0.58 2.84 0.48
N GLY A 27 -0.28 2.38 -0.43
CA GLY A 27 -0.35 2.81 -1.82
C GLY A 27 -1.59 3.67 -2.05
N LEU A 28 -1.40 4.90 -2.53
CA LEU A 28 -2.49 5.79 -2.96
C LEU A 28 -2.52 5.81 -4.48
N TRP A 29 -3.37 4.98 -5.08
CA TRP A 29 -3.37 4.74 -6.52
C TRP A 29 -4.38 5.64 -7.23
N PRO A 30 -4.06 6.20 -8.42
CA PRO A 30 -5.08 6.81 -9.27
C PRO A 30 -6.22 5.83 -9.53
N ASN A 31 -7.46 6.29 -9.42
CA ASN A 31 -8.64 5.53 -9.84
C ASN A 31 -9.01 5.88 -11.29
N ASP A 32 -8.08 5.63 -12.21
CA ASP A 32 -8.22 5.86 -13.66
C ASP A 32 -8.63 4.58 -14.41
N GLY A 33 -9.23 3.62 -13.71
CA GLY A 33 -9.52 2.28 -14.21
C GLY A 33 -8.33 1.31 -14.17
N THR A 34 -7.11 1.77 -13.87
CA THR A 34 -5.94 0.87 -13.76
C THR A 34 -5.74 0.27 -12.37
N ALA A 35 -6.37 0.83 -11.32
CA ALA A 35 -6.17 0.42 -9.94
C ALA A 35 -6.46 -1.08 -9.69
N ILE A 36 -7.55 -1.62 -10.27
CA ILE A 36 -7.90 -3.04 -10.14
C ILE A 36 -6.88 -3.91 -10.88
N ALA A 37 -6.45 -3.51 -12.08
CA ALA A 37 -5.44 -4.27 -12.83
C ALA A 37 -4.10 -4.36 -12.08
N ARG A 38 -3.72 -3.30 -11.36
CA ARG A 38 -2.51 -3.28 -10.50
C ARG A 38 -2.57 -4.28 -9.35
N LEU A 39 -3.76 -4.68 -8.88
CA LEU A 39 -3.87 -5.77 -7.88
C LEU A 39 -3.32 -7.09 -8.41
N GLY A 40 -3.36 -7.33 -9.72
CA GLY A 40 -2.76 -8.52 -10.34
C GLY A 40 -1.25 -8.61 -10.14
N GLN A 41 -0.58 -7.50 -9.81
CA GLN A 41 0.86 -7.43 -9.54
C GLN A 41 1.19 -7.71 -8.07
N LEU A 42 0.18 -7.86 -7.19
CA LEU A 42 0.40 -8.12 -5.77
C LEU A 42 1.28 -9.35 -5.48
N PRO A 43 1.14 -10.51 -6.16
CA PRO A 43 1.98 -11.67 -5.86
C PRO A 43 3.48 -11.38 -6.04
N GLU A 44 3.85 -10.70 -7.13
CA GLU A 44 5.23 -10.30 -7.39
C GLU A 44 5.70 -9.25 -6.37
N ALA A 45 4.89 -8.21 -6.13
CA ALA A 45 5.21 -7.16 -5.17
C ALA A 45 5.40 -7.72 -3.75
N LEU A 46 4.54 -8.64 -3.31
CA LEU A 46 4.66 -9.30 -2.00
C LEU A 46 5.89 -10.21 -1.95
N GLY A 47 6.31 -10.80 -3.07
CA GLY A 47 7.54 -11.59 -3.18
C GLY A 47 8.83 -10.79 -2.95
N LEU A 48 8.79 -9.47 -3.09
CA LEU A 48 9.92 -8.58 -2.78
C LEU A 48 10.13 -8.37 -1.28
N TYR A 49 9.15 -8.71 -0.45
CA TYR A 49 9.21 -8.52 1.00
C TYR A 49 9.33 -9.86 1.73
N LYS A 50 10.05 -9.85 2.85
CA LYS A 50 9.97 -10.97 3.79
C LYS A 50 8.75 -10.74 4.68
N ALA A 51 7.86 -11.73 4.73
CA ALA A 51 6.78 -11.73 5.69
C ALA A 51 7.39 -12.01 7.08
N GLU A 52 7.20 -11.09 8.03
CA GLU A 52 7.65 -11.27 9.42
C GLU A 52 6.87 -12.42 10.10
N LYS A 53 5.65 -12.66 9.61
CA LYS A 53 4.72 -13.71 10.04
C LYS A 53 4.30 -14.54 8.84
N SER A 54 3.74 -15.72 9.08
CA SER A 54 3.13 -16.56 8.04
C SER A 54 1.88 -15.94 7.38
N LYS A 55 1.43 -14.76 7.83
CA LYS A 55 0.23 -14.09 7.36
C LYS A 55 0.50 -12.64 7.00
N ILE A 56 0.25 -12.32 5.74
CA ILE A 56 0.14 -10.96 5.23
C ILE A 56 -1.35 -10.59 5.17
N ARG A 57 -1.69 -9.36 5.56
CA ARG A 57 -3.02 -8.79 5.29
C ARG A 57 -2.87 -7.76 4.18
N VAL A 58 -3.75 -7.82 3.20
CA VAL A 58 -3.92 -6.78 2.17
C VAL A 58 -5.35 -6.29 2.26
N VAL A 59 -5.53 -4.97 2.33
CA VAL A 59 -6.83 -4.30 2.25
C VAL A 59 -6.76 -3.35 1.07
N PHE A 60 -7.76 -3.45 0.21
CA PHE A 60 -7.90 -2.60 -0.95
C PHE A 60 -9.26 -1.91 -0.84
N ASP A 61 -9.23 -0.61 -0.56
CA ASP A 61 -10.42 0.22 -0.52
C ASP A 61 -10.58 0.92 -1.88
N TYR A 62 -11.76 0.72 -2.46
CA TYR A 62 -12.10 1.19 -3.81
C TYR A 62 -13.46 1.86 -3.78
N ASP A 63 -13.52 3.06 -4.36
CA ASP A 63 -14.74 3.80 -4.58
C ASP A 63 -14.73 4.27 -6.03
N PRO A 64 -15.64 3.77 -6.90
CA PRO A 64 -15.63 4.08 -8.33
C PRO A 64 -15.78 5.58 -8.62
N ASP A 65 -16.40 6.34 -7.71
CA ASP A 65 -16.67 7.77 -7.88
C ASP A 65 -15.60 8.65 -7.22
N TYR A 66 -14.61 8.05 -6.54
CA TYR A 66 -13.51 8.76 -5.88
C TYR A 66 -12.20 8.65 -6.69
N PRO A 67 -11.40 9.73 -6.82
CA PRO A 67 -10.25 9.76 -7.73
C PRO A 67 -9.07 8.87 -7.32
N ARG A 68 -9.10 8.26 -6.14
CA ARG A 68 -7.97 7.54 -5.54
C ARG A 68 -8.44 6.26 -4.87
N ALA A 69 -7.77 5.15 -5.15
CA ALA A 69 -7.91 3.91 -4.38
C ALA A 69 -6.81 3.80 -3.31
N VAL A 70 -7.09 3.08 -2.24
CA VAL A 70 -6.14 2.85 -1.14
C VAL A 70 -5.77 1.38 -1.08
N LEU A 71 -4.48 1.09 -1.12
CA LEU A 71 -3.93 -0.22 -0.81
C LEU A 71 -3.16 -0.13 0.51
N GLN A 72 -3.49 -1.00 1.46
CA GLN A 72 -2.75 -1.15 2.71
C GLN A 72 -2.24 -2.58 2.83
N VAL A 73 -0.97 -2.71 3.22
CA VAL A 73 -0.34 -4.01 3.42
C VAL A 73 0.26 -4.10 4.83
N TRP A 74 -0.08 -5.19 5.54
CA TRP A 74 0.40 -5.46 6.89
C TRP A 74 1.13 -6.79 7.00
N GLY A 75 2.01 -6.87 8.01
CA GLY A 75 2.79 -8.08 8.30
C GLY A 75 4.07 -8.21 7.47
N LEU A 76 4.46 -7.12 6.78
CA LEU A 76 5.74 -7.01 6.11
C LEU A 76 6.78 -6.43 7.07
N THR A 77 7.99 -6.97 7.04
CA THR A 77 9.18 -6.24 7.49
C THR A 77 9.90 -5.70 6.27
N PRO A 78 10.48 -4.48 6.35
CA PRO A 78 11.45 -4.05 5.34
C PRO A 78 12.52 -5.15 5.25
N ALA A 79 12.72 -5.71 4.05
CA ALA A 79 13.87 -6.56 3.81
C ALA A 79 15.09 -5.69 4.11
N ALA A 80 15.74 -5.91 5.26
CA ALA A 80 16.86 -5.08 5.67
C ALA A 80 17.85 -4.96 4.50
N LEU A 81 18.19 -3.71 4.17
CA LEU A 81 19.41 -3.36 3.46
C LEU A 81 20.51 -4.28 4.00
N LEU A 82 21.01 -5.19 3.17
CA LEU A 82 22.16 -6.01 3.52
C LEU A 82 23.29 -5.04 3.93
N PRO A 83 23.91 -5.30 5.08
CA PRO A 83 25.26 -5.80 4.93
C PRO A 83 25.34 -7.17 5.57
N ASP A 84 25.56 -8.16 4.72
CA ASP A 84 26.14 -9.41 5.16
C ASP A 84 27.61 -9.11 5.49
N ILE A 85 27.87 -8.69 6.73
CA ILE A 85 29.21 -8.80 7.30
C ILE A 85 29.09 -9.87 8.36
N GLY A 86 29.29 -11.10 7.91
CA GLY A 86 29.34 -12.28 8.76
C GLY A 86 30.32 -12.08 9.91
N ASN A 87 29.88 -12.51 11.09
CA ASN A 87 30.81 -12.89 12.14
C ASN A 87 31.54 -14.16 11.68
N ALA A 88 32.83 -14.03 11.38
CA ALA A 88 33.83 -15.09 11.42
C ALA A 88 35.17 -14.50 11.89
#